data_AF-A0A954UNF7-F1
#
_entry.id   AF-A0A954UNF7-F1
#
_cell.length_a   1.000
_cell.length_b   1.000
_cell.length_c   1.000
_cell.angle_alpha   90.00
_cell.angle_beta   90.00
_cell.angle_gamma   90.00
#
_symmetry.space_group_name_H-M   'P 1'
#
loop_
_entity.id
_entity.type
_entity.pdbx_description
1 polymer ?
#
loop_
_entity_poly.entity_id
_entity_poly.type
_entity_poly.pdbx_seq_one_letter_code
_entity_poly.pdbx_strand_id
1 'polypeptide(L)' 'MTALKPPFTLETAIAKVRAAEDAWNSRDPHRVSLAYSEDSEWRNRDQFLRGRDKIREFLTR' A
#
# COMPACT_ATOMS: atom_id res chain seq x y z
N MET A 1 -17.15 -6.16 -10.79
CA MET A 1 -15.82 -5.63 -10.44
C MET A 1 -15.00 -6.77 -9.85
N THR A 2 -13.84 -7.09 -10.42
CA THR A 2 -12.98 -8.18 -9.95
C THR A 2 -12.39 -7.83 -8.58
N ALA A 3 -12.57 -8.70 -7.60
CA ALA A 3 -12.06 -8.44 -6.26
C ALA A 3 -10.54 -8.63 -6.23
N LEU A 4 -9.78 -7.54 -6.01
CA LEU A 4 -8.32 -7.56 -5.87
C LEU A 4 -7.91 -8.00 -4.45
N LYS A 5 -8.36 -9.18 -4.05
CA LYS A 5 -8.11 -9.79 -2.74
C LYS A 5 -7.67 -11.26 -2.89
N PRO A 6 -6.94 -11.81 -1.91
CA PRO A 6 -6.53 -13.22 -1.94
C PRO A 6 -7.73 -14.19 -1.89
N PRO A 7 -7.56 -15.44 -2.38
CA PRO A 7 -6.38 -15.93 -3.11
C PRO A 7 -6.32 -15.34 -4.53
N PHE A 8 -5.11 -15.05 -5.01
CA PHE A 8 -4.91 -14.43 -6.32
C PHE A 8 -4.69 -15.47 -7.43
N THR A 9 -5.24 -15.21 -8.61
CA THR A 9 -4.76 -15.71 -9.91
C THR A 9 -3.68 -14.79 -10.48
N LEU A 10 -2.95 -15.23 -11.51
CA LEU A 10 -1.98 -14.38 -12.23
C LEU A 10 -2.60 -13.04 -12.68
N GLU A 11 -3.78 -13.10 -13.29
CA GLU A 11 -4.50 -11.91 -13.74
C GLU A 11 -4.82 -10.95 -12.58
N THR A 12 -5.39 -11.47 -11.48
CA THR A 12 -5.75 -10.63 -10.32
C THR A 12 -4.52 -10.11 -9.56
N ALA A 13 -3.40 -10.83 -9.57
CA ALA A 13 -2.13 -10.39 -9.01
C ALA A 13 -1.55 -9.24 -9.83
N ILE A 14 -1.54 -9.35 -11.17
CA ILE A 14 -1.11 -8.27 -12.07
C ILE A 14 -1.97 -7.01 -11.85
N ALA A 15 -3.29 -7.18 -11.78
CA ALA A 15 -4.20 -6.07 -11.53
C ALA A 15 -3.99 -5.44 -10.14
N LYS A 16 -3.73 -6.25 -9.10
CA LYS A 16 -3.42 -5.76 -7.74
C LYS A 16 -2.14 -4.95 -7.72
N VAL A 17 -1.09 -5.41 -8.40
CA VAL A 17 0.20 -4.71 -8.48
C VAL A 17 0.06 -3.42 -9.28
N ARG A 18 -0.65 -3.41 -10.41
CA ARG A 18 -0.88 -2.19 -11.20
C ARG A 18 -1.63 -1.12 -10.39
N ALA A 19 -2.68 -1.51 -9.67
CA ALA A 19 -3.41 -0.58 -8.81
C ALA A 19 -2.55 0.01 -7.68
N ALA A 20 -1.63 -0.78 -7.12
CA ALA A 20 -0.64 -0.28 -6.17
C ALA A 20 0.33 0.69 -6.86
N GLU A 21 0.90 0.32 -8.01
CA GLU A 21 1.80 1.18 -8.78
C GLU A 21 1.16 2.54 -9.10
N ASP A 22 -0.09 2.57 -9.56
CA ASP A 22 -0.84 3.79 -9.84
C ASP A 22 -1.03 4.67 -8.58
N ALA A 23 -1.29 4.05 -7.43
CA ALA A 23 -1.38 4.76 -6.16
C ALA A 23 -0.02 5.36 -5.76
N TRP A 24 1.07 4.61 -5.89
CA TRP A 24 2.43 5.11 -5.58
C TRP A 24 2.87 6.23 -6.54
N ASN A 25 2.56 6.12 -7.84
CA ASN A 25 2.86 7.15 -8.84
C ASN A 25 2.15 8.48 -8.58
N SER A 26 1.00 8.46 -7.88
CA SER A 26 0.31 9.69 -7.48
C SER A 26 1.13 10.57 -6.55
N ARG A 27 2.10 9.99 -5.81
CA ARG A 27 2.87 10.66 -4.76
C ARG A 27 1.99 11.31 -3.68
N ASP A 28 0.76 10.81 -3.50
CA ASP A 28 -0.17 11.23 -2.45
C ASP A 28 -0.05 10.28 -1.25
N PRO A 29 0.54 10.74 -0.11
CA PRO A 29 0.70 9.91 1.09
C PRO A 29 -0.62 9.37 1.64
N HIS A 30 -1.70 10.15 1.55
CA HIS A 30 -3.02 9.74 2.02
C HIS A 30 -3.53 8.58 1.16
N ARG A 31 -3.52 8.76 -0.17
CA ARG A 31 -3.95 7.72 -1.13
C ARG A 31 -3.16 6.42 -0.99
N VAL A 32 -1.83 6.51 -0.85
CA VAL A 32 -0.97 5.32 -0.68
C VAL A 32 -1.28 4.60 0.63
N SER A 33 -1.42 5.34 1.74
CA SER A 33 -1.63 4.74 3.07
C SER A 33 -2.94 3.95 3.19
N LEU A 34 -3.98 4.28 2.43
CA LEU A 34 -5.27 3.57 2.45
C LEU A 34 -5.19 2.11 1.99
N ALA A 35 -4.12 1.71 1.29
CA ALA A 35 -3.92 0.33 0.87
C ALA A 35 -3.48 -0.61 2.01
N TYR A 36 -3.12 -0.07 3.17
CA TYR A 36 -2.56 -0.79 4.32
C TYR A 36 -3.56 -0.79 5.47
N SER A 37 -3.61 -1.83 6.31
CA SER A 37 -4.48 -1.88 7.50
C SER A 37 -4.08 -0.82 8.53
N GLU A 38 -5.00 -0.48 9.44
CA GLU A 38 -4.75 0.52 10.49
C GLU A 38 -3.59 0.14 11.41
N ASP A 39 -3.38 -1.16 11.61
CA ASP A 39 -2.33 -1.78 12.42
C ASP A 39 -1.11 -2.27 11.61
N SER A 40 -0.99 -1.88 10.34
CA SER A 40 0.07 -2.36 9.45
C SER A 40 1.47 -2.15 10.01
N GLU A 41 2.30 -3.18 9.90
CA GLU A 41 3.70 -3.16 10.31
C GLU A 41 4.60 -3.11 9.07
N TRP A 42 5.42 -2.06 8.96
CA TRP A 42 6.35 -1.88 7.85
C TRP A 42 7.79 -1.91 8.35
N ARG A 43 8.63 -2.48 7.49
CA ARG A 43 10.06 -2.17 7.45
C ARG A 43 10.37 -1.53 6.10
N ASN A 44 10.68 -0.24 6.11
CA ASN A 44 11.18 0.46 4.92
C ASN A 44 12.68 0.70 5.12
N ARG A 45 13.52 -0.05 4.40
CA ARG A 45 14.98 -0.04 4.56
C ARG A 45 15.41 -0.33 6.00
N ASP A 46 15.91 0.67 6.71
CA ASP A 46 16.38 0.68 8.11
C ASP A 46 15.34 1.25 9.08
N GLN A 47 14.18 1.69 8.59
CA GLN A 47 13.09 2.26 9.40
C GLN A 47 11.97 1.25 9.62
N PHE A 48 11.44 1.25 10.84
CA PHE A 48 10.31 0.42 11.25
C PHE A 48 9.13 1.33 11.62
N LEU A 49 7.95 1.01 11.08
CA LEU A 49 6.73 1.80 11.28
C LEU A 49 5.62 0.87 11.72
N ARG A 50 4.84 1.31 12.71
CA ARG A 50 3.67 0.59 13.20
C ARG A 50 2.44 1.49 13.09
N GLY A 51 1.48 1.05 12.30
CA GLY A 51 0.21 1.70 12.05
C GLY A 51 0.20 2.58 10.79
N ARG A 52 -0.98 2.67 10.18
CA ARG A 52 -1.21 3.44 8.93
C ARG A 52 -0.83 4.91 9.07
N ASP A 53 -1.10 5.53 10.23
CA ASP A 53 -0.76 6.93 10.46
C ASP A 53 0.76 7.16 10.40
N LYS A 54 1.57 6.24 10.95
CA LYS A 54 3.03 6.31 10.87
C LYS A 54 3.55 6.10 9.45
N ILE A 55 2.88 5.25 8.68
CA ILE A 55 3.15 5.08 7.24
C ILE A 55 2.86 6.40 6.49
N ARG A 56 1.70 7.03 6.72
CA ARG A 56 1.34 8.30 6.08
C ARG A 56 2.31 9.43 6.43
N GLU A 57 2.69 9.55 7.71
CA GLU A 57 3.71 10.50 8.17
C GLU A 57 5.06 10.27 7.47
N PHE A 58 5.49 9.00 7.36
CA PHE A 58 6.74 8.64 6.68
C PHE A 58 6.73 9.05 5.21
N LEU A 59 5.62 8.81 4.50
CA LEU A 59 5.48 9.12 3.07
C LEU A 59 5.38 10.63 2.76
N THR A 60 5.14 11.47 3.78
CA THR A 60 5.01 12.93 3.61
C THR A 60 6.36 13.66 3.71
N ARG A 61 7.40 12.99 4.21
CA ARG A 61 8.75 13.54 4.36
C ARG A 61 9.46 13.64 3.01
#